data_AF-A4ACT5-F1
#
_entry.id   AF-A4ACT5-F1
#
_cell.length_a   1.000
_cell.length_b   1.000
_cell.length_c   1.000
_cell.angle_alpha   90.00
_cell.angle_beta   90.00
_cell.angle_gamma   90.00
#
_symmetry.space_group_name_H-M   'P 1'
#
loop_
_entity.id
_entity.type
_entity.pdbx_description
1 polymer ?
#
loop_
_entity_poly.entity_id
_entity_poly.type
_entity_poly.pdbx_seq_one_letter_code
_entity_poly.pdbx_strand_id
1 'polypeptide(L)' 'MSKGIRYTDEFKQEAVNQVVVHGYTVLDVSQWLGISNKSLYDWIKKVQ' A
#
# COMPACT_ATOMS: atom_id res chain seq x y z
N MET A 1 19.32 -7.41 -13.17
CA MET A 1 19.01 -7.25 -11.73
C MET A 1 18.05 -6.08 -11.59
N SER A 2 16.75 -6.32 -11.72
CA SER A 2 15.74 -5.26 -11.63
C SER A 2 15.79 -4.66 -10.22
N LYS A 3 16.17 -3.38 -10.09
CA LYS A 3 16.06 -2.64 -8.84
C LYS A 3 14.59 -2.68 -8.44
N GLY A 4 14.23 -3.57 -7.51
CA GLY A 4 12.88 -3.60 -6.96
C GLY A 4 12.55 -2.21 -6.42
N ILE A 5 11.42 -1.66 -6.81
CA ILE A 5 10.94 -0.37 -6.29
C ILE A 5 10.79 -0.54 -4.78
N ARG A 6 11.67 0.13 -4.02
CA ARG A 6 11.64 0.13 -2.56
C ARG A 6 10.81 1.33 -2.12
N TYR A 7 9.58 1.06 -1.71
CA TYR A 7 8.77 2.04 -1.00
C TYR A 7 9.31 2.21 0.42
N THR A 8 9.37 3.46 0.88
CA THR A 8 9.72 3.78 2.27
C THR A 8 8.65 3.23 3.21
N ASP A 9 9.01 2.96 4.45
CA ASP A 9 8.06 2.44 5.43
C ASP A 9 6.95 3.45 5.75
N GLU A 10 7.27 4.75 5.77
CA GLU A 10 6.29 5.84 5.87
C GLU A 10 5.24 5.78 4.76
N PHE A 11 5.66 5.54 3.50
CA PHE A 11 4.74 5.43 2.38
C PHE A 11 3.80 4.23 2.50
N LYS A 12 4.34 3.07 2.93
CA LYS A 12 3.51 1.87 3.14
C LYS A 12 2.49 2.10 4.24
N GLN A 13 2.91 2.76 5.31
CA GLN A 13 2.05 3.04 6.47
C GLN A 13 0.92 4.02 6.12
N GLU A 14 1.22 5.05 5.33
CA GLU A 14 0.19 5.97 4.81
C GLU A 14 -0.81 5.24 3.90
N ALA A 15 -0.32 4.38 3.01
CA ALA A 15 -1.18 3.58 2.12
C ALA A 15 -2.09 2.64 2.92
N VAL A 16 -1.58 2.03 4.00
CA VAL A 16 -2.38 1.20 4.91
C VAL A 16 -3.38 2.04 5.70
N ASN A 17 -2.99 3.23 6.19
CA ASN A 17 -3.90 4.14 6.89
C ASN A 17 -5.06 4.59 6.01
N GLN A 18 -4.83 4.84 4.72
CA GLN A 18 -5.92 5.17 3.78
C GLN A 18 -6.96 4.04 3.70
N VAL A 19 -6.55 2.78 3.78
CA VAL A 19 -7.48 1.64 3.78
C VAL A 19 -8.13 1.45 5.15
N VAL A 20 -7.35 1.47 6.23
CA VAL A 20 -7.81 1.10 7.58
C VAL A 20 -8.51 2.25 8.31
N VAL A 21 -7.93 3.45 8.26
CA VAL A 21 -8.43 4.63 8.98
C VAL A 21 -9.53 5.32 8.18
N HIS A 22 -9.30 5.54 6.88
CA HIS A 22 -10.27 6.23 6.03
C HIS A 22 -11.32 5.29 5.42
N GLY A 23 -11.09 3.98 5.44
CA GLY A 23 -12.04 3.00 4.90
C GLY A 23 -12.08 2.92 3.38
N TYR A 24 -11.06 3.45 2.67
CA TYR A 24 -11.00 3.34 1.22
C TYR A 24 -10.74 1.90 0.77
N THR A 25 -11.19 1.56 -0.43
CA THR A 25 -10.92 0.23 -0.97
C THR A 25 -9.46 0.12 -1.39
N VAL A 26 -8.91 -1.09 -1.28
CA VAL A 26 -7.55 -1.41 -1.75
C VAL A 26 -7.38 -1.07 -3.24
N LEU A 27 -8.45 -1.15 -4.04
CA LEU A 27 -8.44 -0.84 -5.46
C LEU A 27 -8.30 0.67 -5.71
N ASP A 28 -9.05 1.50 -4.98
CA ASP A 28 -8.99 2.95 -5.14
C ASP A 28 -7.61 3.47 -4.72
N VAL A 29 -7.11 3.02 -3.57
CA VAL A 29 -5.81 3.43 -3.03
C VAL A 29 -4.67 2.97 -3.95
N SER A 30 -4.74 1.76 -4.48
CA SER A 30 -3.70 1.25 -5.39
C SER A 30 -3.69 1.98 -6.73
N GLN A 31 -4.85 2.29 -7.28
CA GLN A 31 -5.00 3.04 -8.52
C GLN A 31 -4.52 4.48 -8.35
N TRP A 32 -4.82 5.10 -7.21
CA TRP A 32 -4.42 6.47 -6.91
C TRP A 32 -2.91 6.60 -6.65
N LEU A 33 -2.33 5.66 -5.92
CA LEU A 33 -0.89 5.63 -5.61
C LEU A 33 -0.04 5.00 -6.73
N GLY A 34 -0.66 4.43 -7.77
CA GLY A 34 0.05 3.76 -8.86
C GLY A 34 0.80 2.50 -8.43
N ILE A 35 0.34 1.83 -7.38
CA ILE A 35 0.96 0.62 -6.83
C ILE A 35 0.13 -0.62 -7.17
N SER A 36 0.74 -1.80 -7.09
CA SER A 36 0.01 -3.05 -7.28
C SER A 36 -0.85 -3.38 -6.05
N ASN A 37 -2.11 -3.77 -6.26
CA ASN A 37 -3.03 -4.20 -5.20
C ASN A 37 -2.40 -5.27 -4.30
N LYS A 38 -1.63 -6.19 -4.90
CA LYS A 38 -0.92 -7.27 -4.19
C LYS A 38 0.04 -6.71 -3.13
N SER A 39 0.81 -5.67 -3.48
CA SER A 39 1.73 -5.03 -2.54
C SER A 39 0.98 -4.39 -1.37
N LEU A 40 -0.17 -3.76 -1.66
CA LEU A 40 -0.99 -3.13 -0.63
C LEU A 40 -1.58 -4.18 0.34
N TYR A 41 -2.06 -5.31 -0.16
CA TYR A 41 -2.48 -6.44 0.68
C TYR A 41 -1.33 -6.99 1.54
N ASP A 42 -0.13 -7.14 0.97
CA ASP A 42 1.06 -7.59 1.71
C ASP A 42 1.45 -6.60 2.81
N TRP A 43 1.26 -5.29 2.61
CA TRP A 43 1.55 -4.27 3.62
C TRP A 43 0.51 -4.25 4.73
N ILE A 44 -0.78 -4.32 4.39
CA ILE A 44 -1.86 -4.43 5.37
C ILE A 44 -1.63 -5.64 6.27
N LYS A 45 -1.26 -6.80 5.69
CA LYS A 45 -0.95 -8.03 6.43
C LYS A 45 0.32 -7.96 7.29
N LYS A 46 1.23 -7.03 7.01
CA LYS A 46 2.44 -6.81 7.84
C LYS A 46 2.19 -5.85 9.00
N VAL A 47 1.22 -4.95 8.85
CA VAL A 47 0.84 -3.98 9.88
C VAL A 47 -0.16 -4.58 10.86
N GLN A 48 -0.97 -5.54 10.42
CA GLN A 48 -1.88 -6.34 11.25
C GLN A 48 -1.19 -7.56 11.86
#